data_AF-A0A2D8L9D0-F1
#
_entry.id   AF-A0A2D8L9D0-F1
#
_cell.length_a   1.000
_cell.length_b   1.000
_cell.length_c   1.000
_cell.angle_alpha   90.00
_cell.angle_beta   90.00
_cell.angle_gamma   90.00
#
_symmetry.space_group_name_H-M   'P 1'
#
loop_
_entity.id
_entity.type
_entity.pdbx_description
1 polymer ?
#
loop_
_entity_poly.entity_id
_entity_poly.type
_entity_poly.pdbx_seq_one_letter_code
_entity_poly.pdbx_strand_id
1 'polypeptide(L)'
;MQLVLHAGVHFTEDERLLKCLLRNVDDFAARGIVVPGPGSYRSLIRDTLNAMHKTPASPEAREVLLDAMLDDAPAERVILSDANFFRTPATAMQEGMLYPAAPVRMMRMSQLFPEDPIELFFAIRNPATLLPVLLKEAQDTSDAAFWGGREPSEVKWSETISQIRETAPDIPITVWCNEDAPLIWSHILREIAGIGFDEKLVGGFDLLTSIMSNEGMERFRSYLSAHPDISEVQKRRVIAAFLDKFALDEEIEEELDMPGWTEELVAELTEVYDEDVLAIQRIPGVTVLTP
;
A
#
# COMPACT_ATOMS: atom_id res chain seq x y z
N MET A 1 -1.31 -19.38 11.59
CA MET A 1 -2.18 -18.20 11.40
C MET A 1 -1.70 -17.52 10.12
N GLN A 2 -2.50 -16.70 9.45
CA GLN A 2 -2.05 -15.94 8.28
C GLN A 2 -1.66 -14.52 8.69
N LEU A 3 -0.52 -14.04 8.21
CA LEU A 3 -0.06 -12.67 8.43
C LEU A 3 -0.23 -11.85 7.16
N VAL A 4 -0.87 -10.70 7.27
CA VAL A 4 -1.07 -9.76 6.17
C VAL A 4 -0.27 -8.52 6.46
N LEU A 5 0.63 -8.18 5.55
CA LEU A 5 1.43 -6.99 5.62
C LEU A 5 0.91 -5.99 4.61
N HIS A 6 0.33 -4.91 5.09
CA HIS A 6 0.11 -3.72 4.29
C HIS A 6 1.33 -2.79 4.44
N ALA A 7 2.21 -2.80 3.44
CA ALA A 7 3.37 -1.91 3.36
C ALA A 7 2.94 -0.60 2.70
N GLY A 8 2.47 0.37 3.48
CA GLY A 8 2.04 1.66 2.96
C GLY A 8 3.20 2.39 2.28
N VAL A 9 3.27 2.36 0.96
CA VAL A 9 4.21 3.19 0.22
C VAL A 9 3.95 4.64 0.62
N HIS A 10 5.00 5.41 0.90
CA HIS A 10 4.80 6.77 1.41
C HIS A 10 4.08 7.64 0.39
N PHE A 11 3.29 8.60 0.89
CA PHE A 11 2.56 9.57 0.08
C PHE A 11 1.49 8.93 -0.83
N THR A 12 0.77 7.92 -0.32
CA THR A 12 -0.38 7.32 -0.99
C THR A 12 -1.65 7.54 -0.15
N GLU A 13 -2.12 6.53 0.58
CA GLU A 13 -3.36 6.57 1.37
C GLU A 13 -3.18 6.91 2.87
N ASP A 14 -1.96 7.27 3.28
CA ASP A 14 -1.58 7.55 4.67
C ASP A 14 -2.12 6.49 5.67
N GLU A 15 -2.69 6.93 6.78
CA GLU A 15 -3.33 6.07 7.79
C GLU A 15 -4.79 5.74 7.44
N ARG A 16 -5.31 6.14 6.26
CA ARG A 16 -6.73 5.96 5.93
C ARG A 16 -7.09 4.48 5.84
N LEU A 17 -6.22 3.67 5.25
CA LEU A 17 -6.44 2.23 5.10
C LEU A 17 -6.55 1.55 6.46
N LEU A 18 -5.57 1.79 7.35
CA LEU A 18 -5.60 1.23 8.71
C LEU A 18 -6.80 1.73 9.50
N LYS A 19 -7.14 3.02 9.42
CA LYS A 19 -8.33 3.57 10.08
C LYS A 19 -9.62 2.92 9.59
N CYS A 20 -9.73 2.63 8.29
CA CYS A 20 -10.88 1.89 7.74
C CYS A 20 -10.94 0.47 8.31
N LEU A 21 -9.82 -0.27 8.32
CA LEU A 21 -9.77 -1.61 8.89
C LEU A 21 -10.15 -1.61 10.39
N LEU A 22 -9.63 -0.65 11.17
CA LEU A 22 -9.91 -0.51 12.59
C LEU A 22 -11.40 -0.20 12.88
N ARG A 23 -12.12 0.43 11.95
CA ARG A 23 -13.58 0.67 12.08
C ARG A 23 -14.42 -0.61 11.91
N ASN A 24 -13.82 -1.71 11.46
CA ASN A 24 -14.50 -2.98 11.20
C ASN A 24 -14.07 -4.10 12.17
N VAL A 25 -13.31 -3.78 13.23
CA VAL A 25 -12.74 -4.78 14.17
C VAL A 25 -13.77 -5.71 14.80
N ASP A 26 -14.96 -5.22 15.13
CA ASP A 26 -16.00 -6.06 15.74
C ASP A 26 -16.52 -7.12 14.76
N ASP A 27 -16.70 -6.76 13.48
CA ASP A 27 -17.13 -7.70 12.44
C ASP A 27 -16.00 -8.67 12.05
N PHE A 28 -14.77 -8.15 12.01
CA PHE A 28 -13.55 -8.92 11.74
C PHE A 28 -13.27 -9.96 12.82
N ALA A 29 -13.41 -9.59 14.10
CA ALA A 29 -13.19 -10.49 15.22
C ALA A 29 -14.12 -11.72 15.18
N ALA A 30 -15.38 -11.53 14.75
CA ALA A 30 -16.33 -12.63 14.57
C ALA A 30 -15.90 -13.67 13.51
N ARG A 31 -14.89 -13.33 12.69
CA ARG A 31 -14.34 -14.15 11.59
C ARG A 31 -12.89 -14.57 11.86
N GLY A 32 -12.37 -14.32 13.06
CA GLY A 32 -10.97 -14.60 13.39
C GLY A 32 -9.97 -13.65 12.71
N ILE A 33 -10.41 -12.48 12.24
CA ILE A 33 -9.55 -11.45 11.66
C ILE A 33 -9.22 -10.43 12.76
N VAL A 34 -7.93 -10.23 13.01
CA VAL A 34 -7.44 -9.27 14.01
C VAL A 34 -6.68 -8.15 13.32
N VAL A 35 -7.00 -6.91 13.70
CA VAL A 35 -6.29 -5.70 13.26
C VAL A 35 -5.72 -5.04 14.52
N PRO A 36 -4.47 -5.35 14.91
CA PRO A 36 -3.86 -4.78 16.10
C PRO A 36 -3.73 -3.25 15.99
N GLY A 37 -3.81 -2.57 17.13
CA GLY A 37 -3.50 -1.16 17.20
C GLY A 37 -2.03 -0.91 16.83
N PRO A 38 -1.69 0.11 16.02
CA PRO A 38 -0.33 0.29 15.49
C PRO A 38 0.74 0.48 16.58
N GLY A 39 0.34 1.01 17.74
CA GLY A 39 1.24 1.18 18.89
C GLY A 39 1.72 -0.13 19.52
N SER A 40 1.07 -1.27 19.27
CA SER A 40 1.48 -2.55 19.85
C SER A 40 2.61 -3.25 19.07
N TYR A 41 2.74 -2.98 17.77
CA TYR A 41 3.66 -3.75 16.91
C TYR A 41 4.67 -2.94 16.11
N ARG A 42 4.35 -1.71 15.68
CA ARG A 42 5.18 -1.00 14.68
C ARG A 42 6.64 -0.84 15.12
N SER A 43 6.86 -0.34 16.34
CA SER A 43 8.22 -0.20 16.89
C SER A 43 8.89 -1.55 17.11
N LEU A 44 8.16 -2.54 17.65
CA LEU A 44 8.70 -3.84 17.99
C LEU A 44 9.17 -4.60 16.74
N ILE A 45 8.35 -4.63 15.69
CA ILE A 45 8.72 -5.22 14.39
C ILE A 45 9.90 -4.47 13.77
N ARG A 46 9.84 -3.13 13.73
CA ARG A 46 10.93 -2.32 13.17
C ARG A 46 12.26 -2.61 13.85
N ASP A 47 12.28 -2.59 15.18
CA ASP A 47 13.49 -2.76 15.98
C ASP A 47 14.03 -4.19 15.84
N THR A 48 13.14 -5.20 15.77
CA THR A 48 13.49 -6.59 15.49
C THR A 48 14.14 -6.74 14.11
N LEU A 49 13.50 -6.24 13.05
CA LEU A 49 14.02 -6.31 11.68
C LEU A 49 15.36 -5.56 11.52
N ASN A 50 15.58 -4.50 12.31
CA ASN A 50 16.86 -3.78 12.36
C ASN A 50 17.94 -4.60 13.06
N ALA A 51 17.62 -5.21 14.21
CA ALA A 51 18.55 -6.08 14.95
C ALA A 51 18.98 -7.31 14.12
N MET A 52 18.05 -7.85 13.32
CA MET A 52 18.28 -8.98 12.41
C MET A 52 19.36 -8.73 11.35
N HIS A 53 19.81 -7.48 11.17
CA HIS A 53 20.96 -7.20 10.31
C HIS A 53 22.27 -7.75 10.86
N LYS A 54 22.40 -7.87 12.18
CA LYS A 54 23.65 -8.29 12.86
C LYS A 54 23.58 -9.71 13.42
N THR A 55 22.39 -10.15 13.81
CA THR A 55 22.20 -11.42 14.53
C THR A 55 20.82 -11.99 14.17
N PRO A 56 20.67 -13.30 13.95
CA PRO A 56 19.35 -13.91 13.73
C PRO A 56 18.35 -13.55 14.85
N ALA A 57 17.05 -13.58 14.54
CA ALA A 57 16.01 -13.46 15.55
C ALA A 57 16.14 -14.59 16.59
N SER A 58 15.79 -14.32 17.85
CA SER A 58 15.75 -15.38 18.85
C SER A 58 14.60 -16.36 18.53
N PRO A 59 14.71 -17.65 18.94
CA PRO A 59 13.64 -18.63 18.74
C PRO A 59 12.28 -18.20 19.30
N GLU A 60 12.29 -17.35 20.34
CA GLU A 60 11.11 -16.84 21.03
C GLU A 60 10.58 -15.52 20.43
N ALA A 61 11.29 -14.90 19.48
CA ALA A 61 10.93 -13.59 18.94
C ALA A 61 9.52 -13.58 18.33
N ARG A 62 9.13 -14.68 17.66
CA ARG A 62 7.79 -14.87 17.12
C ARG A 62 6.72 -14.77 18.20
N GLU A 63 6.83 -15.57 19.26
CA GLU A 63 5.83 -15.60 20.33
C GLU A 63 5.72 -14.24 21.03
N VAL A 64 6.85 -13.60 21.34
CA VAL A 64 6.86 -12.26 21.96
C VAL A 64 6.14 -11.23 21.09
N LEU A 65 6.33 -11.30 19.78
CA LEU A 65 5.66 -10.43 18.82
C LEU A 65 4.16 -10.69 18.79
N LEU A 66 3.74 -11.95 18.73
CA LEU A 66 2.33 -12.33 18.71
C LEU A 66 1.61 -11.97 20.01
N ASP A 67 2.22 -12.22 21.16
CA ASP A 67 1.68 -11.82 22.47
C ASP A 67 1.43 -10.31 22.53
N ALA A 68 2.41 -9.51 22.08
CA ALA A 68 2.28 -8.05 22.03
C ALA A 68 1.18 -7.58 21.05
N MET A 69 0.98 -8.29 19.94
CA MET A 69 0.03 -7.92 18.90
C MET A 69 -1.41 -8.34 19.19
N LEU A 70 -1.59 -9.52 19.79
CA LEU A 70 -2.88 -10.19 19.88
C LEU A 70 -3.52 -10.08 21.25
N ASP A 71 -2.76 -9.86 22.32
CA ASP A 71 -3.28 -9.83 23.70
C ASP A 71 -4.17 -11.07 23.99
N ASP A 72 -3.63 -12.25 23.66
CA ASP A 72 -4.29 -13.57 23.73
C ASP A 72 -5.54 -13.76 22.84
N ALA A 73 -5.86 -12.82 21.94
CA ALA A 73 -6.98 -12.97 21.03
C ALA A 73 -6.74 -14.13 20.03
N PRO A 74 -7.70 -15.06 19.85
CA PRO A 74 -7.59 -16.07 18.79
C PRO A 74 -7.64 -15.38 17.42
N ALA A 75 -6.64 -15.65 16.59
CA ALA A 75 -6.52 -15.06 15.26
C ALA A 75 -6.25 -16.13 14.20
N GLU A 76 -7.09 -16.15 13.17
CA GLU A 76 -6.85 -16.91 11.94
C GLU A 76 -6.09 -16.04 10.93
N ARG A 77 -6.39 -14.73 10.87
CA ARG A 77 -5.73 -13.73 10.01
C ARG A 77 -5.39 -12.48 10.82
N VAL A 78 -4.16 -11.99 10.70
CA VAL A 78 -3.68 -10.77 11.37
C VAL A 78 -3.25 -9.76 10.34
N ILE A 79 -3.81 -8.57 10.41
CA ILE A 79 -3.52 -7.49 9.46
C ILE A 79 -2.68 -6.43 10.14
N LEU A 80 -1.43 -6.31 9.67
CA LEU A 80 -0.51 -5.29 10.11
C LEU A 80 -0.33 -4.27 8.99
N SER A 81 -0.47 -2.99 9.33
CA SER A 81 -0.27 -1.88 8.39
C SER A 81 0.79 -0.91 8.91
N ASP A 82 1.87 -0.74 8.18
CA ASP A 82 2.89 0.26 8.50
C ASP A 82 3.54 0.75 7.22
N ALA A 83 3.54 2.07 7.02
CA ALA A 83 4.22 2.67 5.89
C ALA A 83 5.73 2.40 5.91
N ASN A 84 6.28 2.15 7.11
CA ASN A 84 7.70 1.92 7.31
C ASN A 84 8.12 0.45 7.21
N PHE A 85 7.24 -0.45 6.75
CA PHE A 85 7.61 -1.86 6.60
C PHE A 85 8.78 -2.05 5.67
N PHE A 86 8.81 -1.33 4.55
CA PHE A 86 10.00 -1.29 3.70
C PHE A 86 11.07 -0.42 4.34
N ARG A 87 10.83 0.88 4.50
CA ARG A 87 11.73 1.81 5.21
C ARG A 87 10.99 3.12 5.48
N THR A 88 11.66 4.09 6.08
CA THR A 88 11.18 5.48 6.18
C THR A 88 11.31 6.23 4.84
N PRO A 89 10.62 7.37 4.63
CA PRO A 89 10.76 8.18 3.42
C PRO A 89 12.22 8.55 3.11
N ALA A 90 12.98 8.86 4.16
CA ALA A 90 14.38 9.28 4.07
C ALA A 90 15.33 8.26 3.41
N THR A 91 14.94 6.98 3.33
CA THR A 91 15.71 5.93 2.66
C THR A 91 14.83 5.12 1.70
N ALA A 92 13.72 5.70 1.24
CA ALA A 92 12.80 5.05 0.31
C ALA A 92 13.32 5.05 -1.12
N MET A 93 14.29 5.92 -1.45
CA MET A 93 14.98 5.95 -2.73
C MET A 93 16.49 6.03 -2.48
N GLN A 94 17.25 5.12 -3.08
CA GLN A 94 18.71 5.14 -3.03
C GLN A 94 19.27 4.61 -4.34
N GLU A 95 20.28 5.27 -4.89
CA GLU A 95 21.02 4.88 -6.09
C GLU A 95 20.09 4.53 -7.28
N GLY A 96 19.00 5.30 -7.44
CA GLY A 96 18.04 5.11 -8.53
C GLY A 96 17.06 3.96 -8.32
N MET A 97 16.98 3.39 -7.12
CA MET A 97 16.10 2.27 -6.79
C MET A 97 15.08 2.63 -5.70
N LEU A 98 13.81 2.29 -5.95
CA LEU A 98 12.73 2.39 -4.97
C LEU A 98 12.82 1.26 -3.94
N TYR A 99 12.79 1.62 -2.67
CA TYR A 99 12.79 0.75 -1.50
C TYR A 99 13.80 -0.41 -1.58
N PRO A 100 15.11 -0.15 -1.75
CA PRO A 100 16.12 -1.20 -1.94
C PRO A 100 16.25 -2.16 -0.75
N ALA A 101 15.78 -1.75 0.43
CA ALA A 101 15.73 -2.59 1.62
C ALA A 101 14.46 -3.46 1.74
N ALA A 102 13.46 -3.29 0.87
CA ALA A 102 12.25 -4.09 0.89
C ALA A 102 12.52 -5.60 0.74
N PRO A 103 13.36 -6.08 -0.21
CA PRO A 103 13.60 -7.51 -0.40
C PRO A 103 14.16 -8.19 0.85
N VAL A 104 15.23 -7.61 1.43
CA VAL A 104 15.88 -8.17 2.62
C VAL A 104 14.96 -8.13 3.84
N ARG A 105 14.07 -7.13 3.94
CA ARG A 105 13.13 -7.03 5.07
C ARG A 105 11.97 -8.00 4.95
N MET A 106 11.47 -8.25 3.75
CA MET A 106 10.45 -9.27 3.50
C MET A 106 11.00 -10.68 3.77
N MET A 107 12.22 -10.98 3.32
CA MET A 107 12.91 -12.22 3.69
C MET A 107 13.06 -12.38 5.22
N ARG A 108 13.46 -11.32 5.92
CA ARG A 108 13.54 -11.35 7.40
C ARG A 108 12.17 -11.54 8.05
N MET A 109 11.11 -10.99 7.47
CA MET A 109 9.75 -11.24 7.95
C MET A 109 9.38 -12.72 7.82
N SER A 110 9.65 -13.37 6.68
CA SER A 110 9.45 -14.81 6.52
C SER A 110 10.25 -15.63 7.54
N GLN A 111 11.48 -15.22 7.85
CA GLN A 111 12.30 -15.88 8.88
C GLN A 111 11.76 -15.70 10.29
N LEU A 112 11.08 -14.58 10.56
CA LEU A 112 10.49 -14.26 11.86
C LEU A 112 9.19 -15.02 12.10
N PHE A 113 8.46 -15.34 11.02
CA PHE A 113 7.19 -16.07 11.04
C PHE A 113 7.23 -17.30 10.13
N PRO A 114 8.11 -18.29 10.42
CA PRO A 114 8.33 -19.43 9.52
C PRO A 114 7.11 -20.36 9.39
N GLU A 115 6.16 -20.30 10.33
CA GLU A 115 4.96 -21.14 10.38
C GLU A 115 3.68 -20.40 9.96
N ASP A 116 3.77 -19.09 9.70
CA ASP A 116 2.62 -18.25 9.33
C ASP A 116 2.78 -17.79 7.88
N PRO A 117 1.89 -18.22 6.96
CA PRO A 117 1.90 -17.70 5.60
C PRO A 117 1.75 -16.18 5.61
N ILE A 118 2.61 -15.50 4.84
CA ILE A 118 2.63 -14.04 4.74
C ILE A 118 2.08 -13.62 3.38
N GLU A 119 1.15 -12.67 3.35
CA GLU A 119 0.74 -11.94 2.15
C GLU A 119 1.19 -10.48 2.24
N LEU A 120 1.71 -9.93 1.14
CA LEU A 120 2.16 -8.55 1.06
C LEU A 120 1.22 -7.73 0.17
N PHE A 121 0.75 -6.61 0.68
CA PHE A 121 -0.13 -5.67 0.01
C PHE A 121 0.49 -4.27 0.01
N PHE A 122 0.50 -3.58 -1.13
CA PHE A 122 0.90 -2.17 -1.17
C PHE A 122 0.45 -1.45 -2.44
N ALA A 123 0.24 -0.14 -2.32
CA ALA A 123 0.04 0.74 -3.46
C ALA A 123 1.37 0.99 -4.20
N ILE A 124 1.33 1.05 -5.52
CA ILE A 124 2.37 1.69 -6.34
C ILE A 124 1.88 3.06 -6.80
N ARG A 125 2.81 3.97 -7.06
CA ARG A 125 2.49 5.35 -7.44
C ARG A 125 3.38 5.80 -8.58
N ASN A 126 2.85 6.61 -9.48
CA ASN A 126 3.55 7.14 -10.64
C ASN A 126 4.86 7.84 -10.19
N PRO A 127 6.05 7.39 -10.67
CA PRO A 127 7.33 8.01 -10.36
C PRO A 127 7.39 9.51 -10.68
N ALA A 128 6.62 9.99 -11.67
CA ALA A 128 6.55 11.41 -12.00
C ALA A 128 6.14 12.28 -10.81
N THR A 129 5.20 11.79 -9.99
CA THR A 129 4.68 12.50 -8.81
C THR A 129 5.36 12.05 -7.52
N LEU A 130 5.83 10.80 -7.46
CA LEU A 130 6.50 10.25 -6.27
C LEU A 130 7.94 10.75 -6.08
N LEU A 131 8.76 10.78 -7.15
CA LEU A 131 10.19 11.09 -7.05
C LEU A 131 10.47 12.50 -6.49
N PRO A 132 9.76 13.57 -6.90
CA PRO A 132 9.96 14.90 -6.32
C PRO A 132 9.73 14.95 -4.81
N VAL A 133 8.73 14.20 -4.30
CA VAL A 133 8.41 14.16 -2.88
C VAL A 133 9.44 13.32 -2.11
N LEU A 134 9.88 12.19 -2.67
CA LEU A 134 10.94 11.39 -2.06
C LEU A 134 12.28 12.14 -1.99
N LEU A 135 12.60 12.95 -3.00
CA LEU A 135 13.82 13.76 -2.99
C LEU A 135 13.82 14.80 -1.86
N LYS A 136 12.67 15.43 -1.58
CA LYS A 136 12.52 16.41 -0.48
C LYS A 136 12.75 15.77 0.90
N GLU A 137 12.43 14.50 1.04
CA GLU A 137 12.52 13.76 2.31
C GLU A 137 13.80 12.94 2.45
N ALA A 138 14.56 12.75 1.37
CA ALA A 138 15.75 11.91 1.35
C ALA A 138 16.80 12.38 2.36
N GLN A 139 17.41 11.43 3.06
CA GLN A 139 18.49 11.74 4.00
C GLN A 139 19.75 12.31 3.31
N ASP A 140 19.96 11.94 2.06
CA ASP A 140 21.07 12.36 1.20
C ASP A 140 20.51 12.65 -0.19
N THR A 141 20.49 13.93 -0.55
CA THR A 141 19.92 14.43 -1.79
C THR A 141 20.99 14.62 -2.88
N SER A 142 22.22 14.11 -2.68
CA SER A 142 23.24 14.16 -3.72
C SER A 142 22.86 13.26 -4.89
N ASP A 143 23.20 13.67 -6.12
CA ASP A 143 22.85 12.89 -7.32
C ASP A 143 23.40 11.47 -7.24
N ALA A 144 24.60 11.29 -6.68
CA ALA A 144 25.17 9.97 -6.48
C ALA A 144 24.33 9.09 -5.54
N ALA A 145 23.87 9.63 -4.40
CA ALA A 145 23.11 8.88 -3.42
C ALA A 145 21.66 8.63 -3.83
N PHE A 146 21.02 9.58 -4.51
CA PHE A 146 19.62 9.49 -4.89
C PHE A 146 19.43 8.82 -6.26
N TRP A 147 20.16 9.26 -7.28
CA TRP A 147 20.03 8.76 -8.66
C TRP A 147 20.97 7.61 -8.99
N GLY A 148 22.15 7.53 -8.37
CA GLY A 148 23.11 6.45 -8.64
C GLY A 148 23.60 6.42 -10.09
N GLY A 149 23.46 7.52 -10.83
CA GLY A 149 23.74 7.60 -12.27
C GLY A 149 22.61 7.11 -13.18
N ARG A 150 21.42 6.83 -12.63
CA ARG A 150 20.21 6.50 -13.39
C ARG A 150 19.40 7.75 -13.70
N GLU A 151 18.79 7.76 -14.87
CA GLU A 151 17.79 8.76 -15.25
C GLU A 151 16.45 8.49 -14.54
N PRO A 152 15.59 9.51 -14.33
CA PRO A 152 14.27 9.32 -13.72
C PRO A 152 13.41 8.26 -14.41
N SER A 153 13.49 8.15 -15.75
CA SER A 153 12.72 7.17 -16.54
C SER A 153 13.22 5.74 -16.41
N GLU A 154 14.37 5.53 -15.76
CA GLU A 154 14.85 4.20 -15.44
C GLU A 154 14.27 3.66 -14.14
N VAL A 155 13.65 4.50 -13.29
CA VAL A 155 13.12 4.08 -11.99
C VAL A 155 11.81 3.31 -12.16
N LYS A 156 11.78 2.06 -11.71
CA LYS A 156 10.65 1.13 -11.93
C LYS A 156 10.23 0.41 -10.66
N TRP A 157 8.91 0.26 -10.47
CA TRP A 157 8.31 -0.53 -9.41
C TRP A 157 8.48 -2.04 -9.66
N SER A 158 8.48 -2.46 -10.93
CA SER A 158 8.72 -3.86 -11.30
C SER A 158 10.08 -4.37 -10.80
N GLU A 159 11.09 -3.50 -10.70
CA GLU A 159 12.41 -3.85 -10.17
C GLU A 159 12.32 -4.18 -8.67
N THR A 160 11.71 -3.31 -7.87
CA THR A 160 11.48 -3.54 -6.44
C THR A 160 10.67 -4.81 -6.20
N ILE A 161 9.57 -4.98 -6.94
CA ILE A 161 8.67 -6.14 -6.82
C ILE A 161 9.41 -7.43 -7.20
N SER A 162 10.16 -7.43 -8.30
CA SER A 162 10.93 -8.61 -8.74
C SER A 162 11.97 -9.00 -7.70
N GLN A 163 12.71 -8.04 -7.13
CA GLN A 163 13.69 -8.34 -6.10
C GLN A 163 13.04 -8.90 -4.81
N ILE A 164 11.86 -8.40 -4.41
CA ILE A 164 11.11 -8.99 -3.30
C ILE A 164 10.73 -10.43 -3.63
N ARG A 165 10.19 -10.72 -4.82
CA ARG A 165 9.82 -12.08 -5.24
C ARG A 165 11.03 -13.02 -5.34
N GLU A 166 12.19 -12.53 -5.74
CA GLU A 166 13.44 -13.31 -5.78
C GLU A 166 13.96 -13.63 -4.38
N THR A 167 13.90 -12.67 -3.46
CA THR A 167 14.46 -12.81 -2.10
C THR A 167 13.49 -13.50 -1.13
N ALA A 168 12.18 -13.36 -1.35
CA ALA A 168 11.11 -13.94 -0.55
C ALA A 168 10.03 -14.57 -1.46
N PRO A 169 10.35 -15.67 -2.18
CA PRO A 169 9.49 -16.27 -3.21
C PRO A 169 8.19 -16.86 -2.66
N ASP A 170 8.11 -17.11 -1.36
CA ASP A 170 6.91 -17.64 -0.72
C ASP A 170 5.89 -16.57 -0.31
N ILE A 171 6.24 -15.28 -0.39
CA ILE A 171 5.33 -14.16 -0.08
C ILE A 171 4.60 -13.71 -1.36
N PRO A 172 3.35 -14.12 -1.62
CA PRO A 172 2.55 -13.52 -2.68
C PRO A 172 2.38 -12.02 -2.46
N ILE A 173 2.36 -11.27 -3.56
CA ILE A 173 2.25 -9.82 -3.55
C ILE A 173 0.97 -9.40 -4.25
N THR A 174 0.21 -8.50 -3.64
CA THR A 174 -0.93 -7.83 -4.25
C THR A 174 -0.68 -6.33 -4.29
N VAL A 175 -0.74 -5.73 -5.48
CA VAL A 175 -0.52 -4.29 -5.66
C VAL A 175 -1.68 -3.62 -6.38
N TRP A 176 -1.77 -2.30 -6.28
CA TRP A 176 -2.69 -1.46 -7.04
C TRP A 176 -2.03 -0.11 -7.32
N CYS A 177 -2.45 0.57 -8.38
CA CYS A 177 -2.08 1.96 -8.61
C CYS A 177 -2.80 2.85 -7.58
N ASN A 178 -2.06 3.71 -6.89
CA ASN A 178 -2.62 4.67 -5.94
C ASN A 178 -3.63 5.60 -6.62
N GLU A 179 -3.38 5.94 -7.88
CA GLU A 179 -4.22 6.77 -8.73
C GLU A 179 -5.62 6.13 -8.93
N ASP A 180 -5.69 4.81 -8.97
CA ASP A 180 -6.93 4.04 -9.12
C ASP A 180 -7.62 3.70 -7.80
N ALA A 181 -6.91 3.84 -6.66
CA ALA A 181 -7.40 3.45 -5.35
C ALA A 181 -8.78 4.01 -5.00
N PRO A 182 -9.16 5.26 -5.34
CA PRO A 182 -10.51 5.77 -5.06
C PRO A 182 -11.63 4.97 -5.75
N LEU A 183 -11.36 4.36 -6.91
CA LEU A 183 -12.33 3.54 -7.66
C LEU A 183 -12.47 2.14 -7.06
N ILE A 184 -11.41 1.60 -6.46
CA ILE A 184 -11.35 0.22 -5.96
C ILE A 184 -11.14 0.10 -4.45
N TRP A 185 -11.33 1.19 -3.70
CA TRP A 185 -11.03 1.27 -2.27
C TRP A 185 -11.66 0.14 -1.43
N SER A 186 -12.95 -0.11 -1.64
CA SER A 186 -13.67 -1.21 -0.97
C SER A 186 -13.13 -2.59 -1.37
N HIS A 187 -12.68 -2.75 -2.61
CA HIS A 187 -12.08 -4.00 -3.08
C HIS A 187 -10.72 -4.23 -2.42
N ILE A 188 -9.84 -3.22 -2.37
CA ILE A 188 -8.55 -3.28 -1.67
C ILE A 188 -8.74 -3.73 -0.21
N LEU A 189 -9.65 -3.08 0.52
CA LEU A 189 -9.90 -3.40 1.92
C LEU A 189 -10.42 -4.82 2.13
N ARG A 190 -11.26 -5.34 1.21
CA ARG A 190 -11.77 -6.72 1.28
C ARG A 190 -10.69 -7.75 0.97
N GLU A 191 -9.84 -7.48 -0.02
CA GLU A 191 -8.70 -8.35 -0.34
C GLU A 191 -7.71 -8.41 0.84
N ILE A 192 -7.38 -7.27 1.44
CA ILE A 192 -6.54 -7.21 2.65
C ILE A 192 -7.21 -7.94 3.82
N ALA A 193 -8.53 -7.80 3.99
CA ALA A 193 -9.26 -8.50 5.04
C ALA A 193 -9.51 -9.99 4.76
N GLY A 194 -9.36 -10.45 3.52
CA GLY A 194 -9.69 -11.83 3.13
C GLY A 194 -11.19 -12.14 3.22
N ILE A 195 -12.06 -11.14 3.00
CA ILE A 195 -13.52 -11.30 3.05
C ILE A 195 -14.14 -11.27 1.65
N GLY A 196 -15.40 -11.70 1.53
CA GLY A 196 -16.08 -11.79 0.24
C GLY A 196 -16.23 -10.44 -0.48
N PHE A 197 -16.24 -10.49 -1.81
CA PHE A 197 -16.23 -9.33 -2.69
C PHE A 197 -17.43 -8.37 -2.52
N ASP A 198 -18.60 -8.89 -2.15
CA ASP A 198 -19.85 -8.15 -1.95
C ASP A 198 -20.13 -7.83 -0.48
N GLU A 199 -19.22 -8.21 0.42
CA GLU A 199 -19.41 -8.02 1.85
C GLU A 199 -19.42 -6.55 2.25
N LYS A 200 -20.24 -6.23 3.25
CA LYS A 200 -20.39 -4.87 3.74
C LYS A 200 -19.14 -4.47 4.51
N LEU A 201 -18.68 -3.26 4.25
CA LEU A 201 -17.52 -2.68 4.91
C LEU A 201 -17.83 -1.23 5.30
N VAL A 202 -17.56 -0.90 6.56
CA VAL A 202 -17.60 0.47 7.03
C VAL A 202 -16.39 1.22 6.48
N GLY A 203 -16.62 2.40 5.89
CA GLY A 203 -15.54 3.24 5.33
C GLY A 203 -15.14 2.90 3.88
N GLY A 204 -15.92 2.08 3.18
CA GLY A 204 -15.66 1.70 1.78
C GLY A 204 -15.65 2.85 0.76
N PHE A 205 -15.93 4.09 1.18
CA PHE A 205 -15.86 5.31 0.36
C PHE A 205 -15.04 6.43 1.04
N ASP A 206 -14.28 6.12 2.08
CA ASP A 206 -13.54 7.14 2.85
C ASP A 206 -12.53 7.88 1.97
N LEU A 207 -11.85 7.19 1.04
CA LEU A 207 -10.91 7.80 0.10
C LEU A 207 -11.61 8.76 -0.89
N LEU A 208 -12.82 8.42 -1.35
CA LEU A 208 -13.61 9.33 -2.19
C LEU A 208 -13.99 10.61 -1.46
N THR A 209 -14.15 10.54 -0.14
CA THR A 209 -14.61 11.69 0.66
C THR A 209 -13.53 12.77 0.77
N SER A 210 -12.24 12.46 0.49
CA SER A 210 -11.19 13.48 0.42
C SER A 210 -11.04 14.15 -0.94
N ILE A 211 -11.47 13.51 -2.02
CA ILE A 211 -11.27 14.02 -3.39
C ILE A 211 -12.56 14.47 -4.07
N MET A 212 -13.69 14.40 -3.36
CA MET A 212 -15.01 14.78 -3.88
C MET A 212 -15.66 15.80 -2.95
N SER A 213 -16.27 16.83 -3.55
CA SER A 213 -17.01 17.85 -2.82
C SER A 213 -18.10 17.25 -1.92
N ASN A 214 -18.43 17.96 -0.83
CA ASN A 214 -19.50 17.56 0.10
C ASN A 214 -20.83 17.33 -0.62
N GLU A 215 -21.19 18.21 -1.56
CA GLU A 215 -22.40 18.07 -2.39
C GLU A 215 -22.35 16.79 -3.25
N GLY A 216 -21.21 16.52 -3.88
CA GLY A 216 -20.99 15.30 -4.65
C GLY A 216 -21.20 14.06 -3.80
N MET A 217 -20.61 14.03 -2.59
CA MET A 217 -20.72 12.92 -1.65
C MET A 217 -22.15 12.69 -1.14
N GLU A 218 -22.92 13.76 -0.86
CA GLU A 218 -24.32 13.65 -0.47
C GLU A 218 -25.18 13.05 -1.59
N ARG A 219 -24.98 13.52 -2.82
CA ARG A 219 -25.68 13.01 -4.01
C ARG A 219 -25.27 11.56 -4.30
N PHE A 220 -24.00 11.22 -4.15
CA PHE A 220 -23.48 9.86 -4.34
C PHE A 220 -24.11 8.87 -3.35
N ARG A 221 -24.11 9.21 -2.05
CA ARG A 221 -24.75 8.38 -1.02
C ARG A 221 -26.25 8.22 -1.25
N SER A 222 -26.93 9.30 -1.66
CA SER A 222 -28.36 9.27 -2.01
C SER A 222 -28.62 8.35 -3.20
N TYR A 223 -27.76 8.40 -4.23
CA TYR A 223 -27.85 7.52 -5.39
C TYR A 223 -27.70 6.04 -4.98
N LEU A 224 -26.70 5.69 -4.17
CA LEU A 224 -26.51 4.32 -3.69
C LEU A 224 -27.67 3.84 -2.83
N SER A 225 -28.21 4.69 -1.96
CA SER A 225 -29.38 4.34 -1.13
C SER A 225 -30.63 4.10 -1.97
N ALA A 226 -30.78 4.76 -3.12
CA ALA A 226 -31.89 4.55 -4.05
C ALA A 226 -31.71 3.29 -4.92
N HIS A 227 -30.50 2.74 -5.00
CA HIS A 227 -30.15 1.58 -5.83
C HIS A 227 -29.42 0.52 -4.98
N PRO A 228 -30.08 -0.12 -4.00
CA PRO A 228 -29.42 -1.03 -3.05
C PRO A 228 -28.81 -2.29 -3.70
N ASP A 229 -29.34 -2.71 -4.85
CA ASP A 229 -28.92 -3.93 -5.55
C ASP A 229 -27.85 -3.68 -6.64
N ILE A 230 -27.26 -2.48 -6.67
CA ILE A 230 -26.21 -2.12 -7.62
C ILE A 230 -24.96 -2.98 -7.39
N SER A 231 -24.44 -3.61 -8.46
CA SER A 231 -23.23 -4.44 -8.37
C SER A 231 -21.98 -3.60 -8.13
N GLU A 232 -20.90 -4.17 -7.62
CA GLU A 232 -19.64 -3.44 -7.42
C GLU A 232 -19.11 -2.84 -8.74
N VAL A 233 -19.22 -3.57 -9.87
CA VAL A 233 -18.82 -3.04 -11.19
C VAL A 233 -19.64 -1.80 -11.56
N GLN A 234 -20.94 -1.81 -11.28
CA GLN A 234 -21.79 -0.64 -11.50
C GLN A 234 -21.45 0.49 -10.52
N LYS A 235 -21.13 0.19 -9.24
CA LYS A 235 -20.66 1.19 -8.27
C LYS A 235 -19.40 1.90 -8.75
N ARG A 236 -18.42 1.18 -9.29
CA ARG A 236 -17.19 1.78 -9.87
C ARG A 236 -17.51 2.78 -10.98
N ARG A 237 -18.43 2.42 -11.89
CA ARG A 237 -18.89 3.33 -12.97
C ARG A 237 -19.59 4.57 -12.42
N VAL A 238 -20.38 4.41 -11.35
CA VAL A 238 -21.03 5.53 -10.66
C VAL A 238 -19.98 6.42 -10.01
N ILE A 239 -18.99 5.85 -9.31
CA ILE A 239 -17.89 6.61 -8.70
C ILE A 239 -17.19 7.46 -9.76
N ALA A 240 -16.79 6.87 -10.90
CA ALA A 240 -16.16 7.59 -11.99
C ALA A 240 -17.03 8.75 -12.53
N ALA A 241 -18.33 8.51 -12.75
CA ALA A 241 -19.26 9.54 -13.21
C ALA A 241 -19.48 10.67 -12.20
N PHE A 242 -19.35 10.39 -10.89
CA PHE A 242 -19.43 11.41 -9.86
C PHE A 242 -18.14 12.20 -9.73
N LEU A 243 -16.97 11.57 -9.84
CA LEU A 243 -15.68 12.25 -9.85
C LEU A 243 -15.58 13.22 -11.04
N ASP A 244 -16.01 12.81 -12.23
CA ASP A 244 -16.05 13.69 -13.44
C ASP A 244 -16.78 15.04 -13.21
N LYS A 245 -17.72 15.09 -12.26
CA LYS A 245 -18.54 16.27 -12.00
C LYS A 245 -18.24 16.98 -10.68
N PHE A 246 -17.79 16.25 -9.67
CA PHE A 246 -17.72 16.72 -8.29
C PHE A 246 -16.35 16.52 -7.65
N ALA A 247 -15.35 16.11 -8.43
CA ALA A 247 -13.96 16.10 -8.00
C ALA A 247 -13.52 17.46 -7.46
N LEU A 248 -12.64 17.42 -6.47
CA LEU A 248 -11.89 18.58 -5.99
C LEU A 248 -10.54 18.54 -6.71
N ASP A 249 -10.41 19.32 -7.79
CA ASP A 249 -9.20 19.32 -8.63
C ASP A 249 -7.95 19.56 -7.80
N GLU A 250 -8.01 20.47 -6.82
CA GLU A 250 -6.93 20.77 -5.86
C GLU A 250 -6.48 19.60 -4.96
N GLU A 251 -7.33 18.58 -4.77
CA GLU A 251 -7.02 17.38 -3.97
C GLU A 251 -6.56 16.21 -4.84
N ILE A 252 -6.64 16.35 -6.17
CA ILE A 252 -6.26 15.33 -7.17
C ILE A 252 -5.01 15.76 -7.92
N GLU A 253 -4.92 17.03 -8.32
CA GLU A 253 -3.78 17.60 -9.00
C GLU A 253 -2.66 17.91 -8.01
N GLU A 254 -1.46 17.48 -8.36
CA GLU A 254 -0.27 17.71 -7.55
C GLU A 254 0.62 18.77 -8.17
N GLU A 255 0.92 19.82 -7.40
CA GLU A 255 1.91 20.81 -7.80
C GLU A 255 3.34 20.24 -7.69
N LEU A 256 3.93 19.93 -8.84
CA LEU A 256 5.30 19.44 -8.95
C LEU A 256 6.28 20.62 -8.99
N ASP A 257 6.74 21.05 -7.82
CA ASP A 257 7.82 22.06 -7.71
C ASP A 257 9.19 21.36 -7.60
N MET A 258 9.76 21.01 -8.75
CA MET A 258 11.11 20.46 -8.88
C MET A 258 11.84 20.99 -10.13
N PRO A 259 13.10 21.49 -10.00
CA PRO A 259 13.87 21.95 -11.15
C PRO A 259 14.08 20.85 -12.20
N GLY A 260 13.80 21.15 -13.47
CA GLY A 260 13.93 20.20 -14.58
C GLY A 260 12.74 19.26 -14.78
N TRP A 261 11.73 19.31 -13.92
CA TRP A 261 10.49 18.52 -14.03
C TRP A 261 9.49 19.20 -14.97
N THR A 262 9.69 19.04 -16.29
CA THR A 262 8.80 19.63 -17.29
C THR A 262 7.55 18.77 -17.52
N GLU A 263 6.52 19.34 -18.14
CA GLU A 263 5.30 18.61 -18.53
C GLU A 263 5.63 17.42 -19.45
N GLU A 264 6.61 17.58 -20.35
CA GLU A 264 7.05 16.51 -21.24
C GLU A 264 7.71 15.36 -20.47
N LEU A 265 8.55 15.67 -19.46
CA LEU A 265 9.15 14.64 -18.62
C LEU A 265 8.07 13.91 -17.79
N VAL A 266 7.10 14.64 -17.24
CA VAL A 266 5.98 14.04 -16.51
C VAL A 266 5.17 13.09 -17.40
N ALA A 267 4.90 13.49 -18.65
CA ALA A 267 4.22 12.63 -19.62
C ALA A 267 5.06 11.38 -19.95
N GLU A 268 6.37 11.53 -20.19
CA GLU A 268 7.28 10.41 -20.44
C GLU A 268 7.28 9.41 -19.26
N LEU A 269 7.46 9.91 -18.03
CA LEU A 269 7.48 9.07 -16.83
C LEU A 269 6.14 8.36 -16.59
N THR A 270 5.03 9.00 -16.96
CA THR A 270 3.70 8.40 -16.88
C THR A 270 3.54 7.26 -17.88
N GLU A 271 3.99 7.43 -19.13
CA GLU A 271 3.99 6.35 -20.12
C GLU A 271 4.87 5.17 -19.68
N VAL A 272 6.06 5.47 -19.13
CA VAL A 272 6.96 4.45 -18.58
C VAL A 272 6.30 3.70 -17.42
N TYR A 273 5.59 4.41 -16.54
CA TYR A 273 4.88 3.80 -15.42
C TYR A 273 3.76 2.87 -15.89
N ASP A 274 2.97 3.27 -16.89
CA ASP A 274 1.92 2.43 -17.47
C ASP A 274 2.49 1.15 -18.08
N GLU A 275 3.62 1.23 -18.80
CA GLU A 275 4.34 0.05 -19.30
C GLU A 275 4.86 -0.83 -18.16
N ASP A 276 5.34 -0.21 -17.07
CA ASP A 276 5.83 -0.92 -15.90
C ASP A 276 4.71 -1.68 -15.18
N VAL A 277 3.50 -1.10 -15.08
CA VAL A 277 2.30 -1.78 -14.55
C VAL A 277 1.99 -3.04 -15.35
N LEU A 278 2.07 -2.98 -16.69
CA LEU A 278 1.89 -4.15 -17.56
C LEU A 278 2.99 -5.20 -17.35
N ALA A 279 4.22 -4.78 -17.04
CA ALA A 279 5.30 -5.70 -16.68
C ALA A 279 5.06 -6.37 -15.33
N ILE A 280 4.59 -5.60 -14.32
CA ILE A 280 4.26 -6.10 -12.98
C ILE A 280 3.21 -7.20 -13.03
N GLN A 281 2.16 -7.04 -13.85
CA GLN A 281 1.11 -8.05 -14.05
C GLN A 281 1.63 -9.41 -14.53
N ARG A 282 2.83 -9.45 -15.14
CA ARG A 282 3.43 -10.68 -15.68
C ARG A 282 4.36 -11.36 -14.68
N ILE A 283 4.64 -10.75 -13.53
CA ILE A 283 5.54 -11.30 -12.51
C ILE A 283 4.82 -12.45 -11.77
N PRO A 284 5.39 -13.68 -11.75
CA PRO A 284 4.78 -14.79 -11.03
C PRO A 284 4.64 -14.55 -9.53
N GLY A 285 3.45 -14.82 -8.99
CA GLY A 285 3.13 -14.58 -7.57
C GLY A 285 2.77 -13.12 -7.26
N VAL A 286 2.54 -12.29 -8.29
CA VAL A 286 2.03 -10.93 -8.15
C VAL A 286 0.60 -10.86 -8.71
N THR A 287 -0.28 -10.21 -7.95
CA THR A 287 -1.64 -9.85 -8.36
C THR A 287 -1.73 -8.34 -8.44
N VAL A 288 -2.31 -7.80 -9.52
CA VAL A 288 -2.59 -6.36 -9.64
C VAL A 288 -4.10 -6.16 -9.57
N LEU A 289 -4.56 -5.42 -8.56
CA LEU A 289 -5.95 -5.00 -8.47
C LEU A 289 -6.18 -3.83 -9.42
N THR A 290 -7.22 -3.94 -10.23
CA THR A 290 -7.57 -2.96 -11.27
C THR A 290 -9.05 -2.53 -11.15
N PRO A 291 -9.38 -1.30 -11.57
CA PRO A 291 -10.77 -0.80 -11.68
C PRO A 291 -11.73 -1.68 -12.50
#